data_AF-W2TXF0-F1
#
_entry.id   AF-W2TXF0-F1
#
_cell.length_a   1.000
_cell.length_b   1.000
_cell.length_c   1.000
_cell.angle_alpha   90.00
_cell.angle_beta   90.00
_cell.angle_gamma   90.00
#
_symmetry.space_group_name_H-M   'P 1'
#
loop_
_entity.id
_entity.type
_entity.pdbx_description
1 polymer ?
#
loop_
_entity_poly.entity_id
_entity_poly.type
_entity_poly.pdbx_seq_one_letter_code
_entity_poly.pdbx_strand_id
1 'polypeptide(L)'
;MLMEPTDRGPHWKALNDWMQASNQPNPCEHFAAISGVVENVMECHSEDLPIVLKMKPFIDILDYVRDEPFGSKCARAVLTATIQTFQVGSVDDLVIVDRIVEQCSRLCLSIRPDSIQDDIRVVGRIVSSALDRPTMSEDPERYLAFLVRARSLLYQNDDIMATIHLSLLANSRPQTDAILRYSLQVMEDLDVSSAQCLSLYSQFLALLVFIPDQSNDRILDMFNIFVEIIQRKKMPPNSEGFSGDVWMLCLRYLWAASQQEFSVKFMNVQSNDVFYGSSEEYSTAVLEKVDFVMQQLLSLIEIQSTGIPTVALQLLEFAVMRLEIKGPVVKLVSNLLKRCAKSGLFETRVRCIIDDLTKLSETNEEVKQALVKLKLL
;
A
#
# COMPACT_ATOMS: atom_id res chain seq x y z
N MET A 1 55.97 -0.26 -6.22
CA MET A 1 56.84 -1.43 -6.11
C MET A 1 55.91 -2.63 -5.98
N LEU A 2 55.68 -3.35 -7.07
CA LEU A 2 54.79 -4.52 -7.09
C LEU A 2 55.57 -5.70 -6.50
N MET A 3 55.02 -6.35 -5.47
CA MET A 3 55.63 -7.52 -4.83
C MET A 3 55.20 -8.82 -5.52
N GLU A 4 56.14 -9.77 -5.62
CA GLU A 4 55.95 -11.06 -6.29
C GLU A 4 55.25 -12.13 -5.43
N PRO A 5 54.66 -13.17 -6.04
CA PRO A 5 53.67 -14.06 -5.42
C PRO A 5 54.21 -15.14 -4.46
N THR A 6 55.52 -15.21 -4.22
CA THR A 6 56.17 -16.28 -3.43
C THR A 6 56.36 -15.93 -1.95
N ASP A 7 56.03 -14.70 -1.54
CA ASP A 7 56.26 -14.23 -0.16
C ASP A 7 55.05 -14.48 0.75
N ARG A 8 54.69 -15.76 0.97
CA ARG A 8 53.57 -16.19 1.86
C ARG A 8 53.92 -16.11 3.36
N GLY A 9 54.58 -15.04 3.77
CA GLY A 9 55.13 -14.90 5.12
C GLY A 9 55.19 -13.48 5.68
N PRO A 10 54.17 -12.62 5.49
CA PRO A 10 53.96 -11.55 6.48
C PRO A 10 52.50 -11.22 6.83
N HIS A 11 51.47 -11.63 6.06
CA HIS A 11 50.10 -11.13 6.26
C HIS A 11 49.41 -11.74 7.50
N TRP A 12 49.58 -13.03 7.74
CA TRP A 12 49.03 -13.70 8.93
C TRP A 12 49.71 -13.24 10.22
N LYS A 13 51.01 -12.93 10.14
CA LYS A 13 51.77 -12.36 11.25
C LYS A 13 51.34 -10.93 11.54
N ALA A 14 51.14 -10.10 10.51
CA ALA A 14 50.60 -8.74 10.68
C ALA A 14 49.18 -8.74 11.28
N LEU A 15 48.31 -9.67 10.87
CA LEU A 15 46.97 -9.83 11.44
C LEU A 15 47.03 -10.32 12.89
N ASN A 16 47.89 -11.32 13.19
CA ASN A 16 48.08 -11.84 14.54
C ASN A 16 48.73 -10.79 15.47
N ASP A 17 49.69 -10.02 14.98
CA ASP A 17 50.34 -8.94 15.72
C ASP A 17 49.37 -7.77 15.93
N TRP A 18 48.44 -7.50 14.99
CA TRP A 18 47.33 -6.54 15.19
C TRP A 18 46.34 -7.01 16.26
N MET A 19 45.98 -8.30 16.28
CA MET A 19 45.14 -8.89 17.33
C MET A 19 45.81 -8.93 18.70
N GLN A 20 47.15 -9.01 18.75
CA GLN A 20 47.94 -9.08 19.99
C GLN A 20 48.56 -7.75 20.44
N ALA A 21 48.49 -6.69 19.63
CA ALA A 21 49.01 -5.38 19.97
C ALA A 21 48.24 -4.80 21.18
N SER A 22 48.93 -4.79 22.31
CA SER A 22 48.48 -4.41 23.64
C SER A 22 48.43 -2.90 23.87
N ASN A 23 47.72 -2.20 22.99
CA ASN A 23 46.93 -1.04 23.40
C ASN A 23 45.50 -1.51 23.17
N GLN A 24 44.73 -1.86 24.20
CA GLN A 24 43.29 -2.04 23.99
C GLN A 24 42.75 -0.68 23.53
N PRO A 25 42.47 -0.46 22.24
CA PRO A 25 41.61 0.65 21.85
C PRO A 25 40.32 0.42 22.60
N ASN A 26 39.68 1.51 23.02
CA ASN A 26 38.35 1.39 23.60
C ASN A 26 37.53 0.46 22.70
N PRO A 27 36.84 -0.60 23.19
CA PRO A 27 36.09 -1.51 22.33
C PRO A 27 35.23 -0.77 21.28
N CYS A 28 34.72 0.40 21.64
CA CYS A 28 34.05 1.34 20.74
C CYS A 28 34.88 1.79 19.52
N GLU A 29 36.18 2.06 19.65
CA GLU A 29 37.07 2.44 18.53
C GLU A 29 37.28 1.27 17.56
N HIS A 30 37.38 0.05 18.09
CA HIS A 30 37.46 -1.17 17.27
C HIS A 30 36.17 -1.42 16.50
N PHE A 31 35.02 -1.34 17.17
CA PHE A 31 33.72 -1.47 16.50
C PHE A 31 33.48 -0.35 15.48
N ALA A 32 33.92 0.88 15.78
CA ALA A 32 33.87 1.98 14.83
C ALA A 32 34.72 1.72 13.58
N ALA A 33 35.95 1.21 13.75
CA ALA A 33 36.82 0.88 12.63
C ALA A 33 36.25 -0.23 11.75
N ILE A 34 35.73 -1.32 12.37
CA ILE A 34 35.12 -2.42 11.63
C ILE A 34 33.83 -1.96 10.91
N SER A 35 33.00 -1.14 11.58
CA SER A 35 31.82 -0.53 10.95
C SER A 35 32.22 0.31 9.73
N GLY A 36 33.26 1.13 9.85
CA GLY A 36 33.76 1.94 8.73
C GLY A 36 34.29 1.09 7.57
N VAL A 37 34.91 -0.08 7.85
CA VAL A 37 35.29 -1.03 6.81
C VAL A 37 34.06 -1.56 6.08
N VAL A 38 33.00 -1.94 6.80
CA VAL A 38 31.74 -2.40 6.18
C VAL A 38 31.13 -1.32 5.31
N GLU A 39 31.05 -0.07 5.81
CA GLU A 39 30.54 1.08 5.04
C GLU A 39 31.32 1.26 3.74
N ASN A 40 32.65 1.32 3.81
CA ASN A 40 33.51 1.48 2.63
C ASN A 40 33.34 0.34 1.62
N VAL A 41 33.24 -0.92 2.10
CA VAL A 41 33.04 -2.08 1.20
C VAL A 41 31.68 -2.00 0.49
N MET A 42 30.63 -1.51 1.17
CA MET A 42 29.30 -1.34 0.60
C MET A 42 29.19 -0.12 -0.34
N GLU A 43 29.98 0.94 -0.11
CA GLU A 43 30.05 2.13 -0.97
C GLU A 43 30.77 1.88 -2.30
N CYS A 44 31.58 0.83 -2.42
CA CYS A 44 32.33 0.53 -3.65
C CYS A 44 31.46 0.14 -4.87
N HIS A 45 30.12 0.13 -4.76
CA HIS A 45 29.13 -0.09 -5.84
C HIS A 45 29.60 -1.04 -6.95
N SER A 46 29.99 -2.26 -6.58
CA SER A 46 30.53 -3.24 -7.53
C SER A 46 29.47 -4.25 -7.99
N GLU A 47 29.67 -4.82 -9.18
CA GLU A 47 28.94 -6.00 -9.67
C GLU A 47 29.14 -7.22 -8.74
N ASP A 48 30.13 -7.16 -7.84
CA ASP A 48 30.48 -8.21 -6.90
C ASP A 48 29.66 -8.19 -5.59
N LEU A 49 28.75 -7.22 -5.39
CA LEU A 49 27.91 -7.19 -4.18
C LEU A 49 27.22 -8.54 -3.87
N PRO A 50 26.62 -9.25 -4.85
CA PRO A 50 26.03 -10.57 -4.60
C PRO A 50 27.04 -11.59 -4.06
N ILE A 51 28.31 -11.49 -4.46
CA ILE A 51 29.39 -12.37 -3.97
C ILE A 51 29.71 -12.01 -2.53
N VAL A 52 29.94 -10.72 -2.24
CA VAL A 52 30.28 -10.23 -0.90
C VAL A 52 29.19 -10.61 0.13
N LEU A 53 27.91 -10.44 -0.21
CA LEU A 53 26.79 -10.76 0.68
C LEU A 53 26.72 -12.26 1.04
N LYS A 54 27.32 -13.14 0.22
CA LYS A 54 27.38 -14.59 0.46
C LYS A 54 28.67 -15.03 1.16
N MET A 55 29.67 -14.17 1.28
CA MET A 55 30.94 -14.51 1.90
C MET A 55 30.79 -14.74 3.40
N LYS A 56 31.05 -15.96 3.86
CA LYS A 56 31.07 -16.33 5.29
C LYS A 56 31.86 -15.33 6.17
N PRO A 57 33.07 -14.87 5.79
CA PRO A 57 33.79 -13.88 6.60
C PRO A 57 33.07 -12.54 6.73
N PHE A 58 32.40 -12.08 5.68
CA PHE A 58 31.63 -10.84 5.71
C PHE A 58 30.41 -10.96 6.62
N ILE A 59 29.70 -12.10 6.54
CA ILE A 59 28.59 -12.42 7.44
C ILE A 59 29.09 -12.47 8.89
N ASP A 60 30.24 -13.10 9.15
CA ASP A 60 30.81 -13.18 10.49
C ASP A 60 31.18 -11.82 11.05
N ILE A 61 31.66 -10.88 10.21
CA ILE A 61 31.90 -9.48 10.61
C ILE A 61 30.58 -8.80 10.99
N LEU A 62 29.54 -8.94 10.18
CA LEU A 62 28.22 -8.36 10.48
C LEU A 62 27.64 -8.96 11.77
N ASP A 63 27.83 -10.25 12.01
CA ASP A 63 27.39 -10.93 13.23
C ASP A 63 28.24 -10.57 14.44
N TYR A 64 29.47 -10.12 14.24
CA TYR A 64 30.33 -9.63 15.31
C TYR A 64 29.96 -8.20 15.73
N VAL A 65 29.68 -7.32 14.76
CA VAL A 65 29.31 -5.91 15.02
C VAL A 65 27.80 -5.79 15.25
N ARG A 66 27.32 -6.14 16.45
CA ARG A 66 25.90 -6.07 16.82
C ARG A 66 25.52 -4.84 17.63
N ASP A 67 26.46 -4.27 18.38
CA ASP A 67 26.16 -3.21 19.35
C ASP A 67 25.79 -1.90 18.66
N GLU A 68 24.81 -1.19 19.22
CA GLU A 68 24.41 0.13 18.75
C GLU A 68 25.46 1.18 19.11
N PRO A 69 25.77 2.14 18.22
CA PRO A 69 25.13 2.40 16.93
C PRO A 69 25.74 1.65 15.74
N PHE A 70 26.76 0.82 15.95
CA PHE A 70 27.56 0.24 14.87
C PHE A 70 26.77 -0.82 14.08
N GLY A 71 25.98 -1.65 14.76
CA GLY A 71 25.12 -2.64 14.13
C GLY A 71 24.13 -2.02 13.14
N SER A 72 23.44 -0.96 13.54
CA SER A 72 22.48 -0.25 12.69
C SER A 72 23.14 0.54 11.55
N LYS A 73 24.35 1.07 11.76
CA LYS A 73 25.16 1.66 10.67
C LYS A 73 25.52 0.64 9.60
N CYS A 74 26.06 -0.51 10.01
CA CYS A 74 26.36 -1.62 9.09
C CYS A 74 25.09 -2.08 8.36
N ALA A 75 23.98 -2.25 9.07
CA ALA A 75 22.70 -2.64 8.48
C ALA A 75 22.24 -1.62 7.42
N ARG A 76 22.31 -0.32 7.73
CA ARG A 76 21.97 0.75 6.80
C ARG A 76 22.84 0.70 5.55
N ALA A 77 24.16 0.58 5.69
CA ALA A 77 25.08 0.52 4.55
C ALA A 77 24.78 -0.68 3.63
N VAL A 78 24.56 -1.87 4.21
CA VAL A 78 24.23 -3.08 3.46
C VAL A 78 22.89 -2.93 2.71
N LEU A 79 21.86 -2.42 3.38
CA LEU A 79 20.55 -2.23 2.76
C LEU A 79 20.58 -1.16 1.67
N THR A 80 21.30 -0.04 1.88
CA THR A 80 21.45 1.00 0.87
C THR A 80 22.18 0.48 -0.37
N ALA A 81 23.27 -0.27 -0.20
CA ALA A 81 23.96 -0.90 -1.32
C ALA A 81 23.06 -1.92 -2.05
N THR A 82 22.31 -2.72 -1.30
CA THR A 82 21.31 -3.67 -1.88
C THR A 82 20.28 -2.94 -2.73
N ILE A 83 19.74 -1.82 -2.23
CA ILE A 83 18.74 -1.01 -2.92
C ILE A 83 19.27 -0.43 -4.23
N GLN A 84 20.54 -0.03 -4.25
CA GLN A 84 21.20 0.58 -5.41
C GLN A 84 21.65 -0.44 -6.45
N THR A 85 22.08 -1.62 -6.02
CA THR A 85 22.60 -2.66 -6.92
C THR A 85 21.51 -3.55 -7.50
N PHE A 86 20.52 -3.96 -6.70
CA PHE A 86 19.46 -4.85 -7.16
C PHE A 86 18.24 -4.06 -7.63
N GLN A 87 17.71 -4.46 -8.79
CA GLN A 87 16.44 -3.94 -9.26
C GLN A 87 15.30 -4.48 -8.40
N VAL A 88 14.17 -3.78 -8.41
CA VAL A 88 12.94 -4.26 -7.75
C VAL A 88 12.59 -5.62 -8.32
N GLY A 89 12.34 -6.57 -7.42
CA GLY A 89 11.96 -7.93 -7.74
C GLY A 89 13.00 -8.79 -8.47
N SER A 90 14.29 -8.44 -8.40
CA SER A 90 15.35 -9.18 -9.12
C SER A 90 16.12 -10.19 -8.27
N VAL A 91 15.82 -10.36 -6.99
CA VAL A 91 16.59 -11.22 -6.07
C VAL A 91 15.86 -12.55 -5.83
N ASP A 92 16.43 -13.64 -6.32
CA ASP A 92 15.93 -15.01 -6.10
C ASP A 92 16.85 -15.86 -5.19
N ASP A 93 18.06 -15.38 -4.88
CA ASP A 93 19.02 -16.11 -4.06
C ASP A 93 18.67 -16.06 -2.56
N LEU A 94 18.38 -17.22 -1.98
CA LEU A 94 17.95 -17.36 -0.57
C LEU A 94 18.93 -16.76 0.44
N VAL A 95 20.24 -16.85 0.20
CA VAL A 95 21.24 -16.33 1.14
C VAL A 95 21.16 -14.81 1.17
N ILE A 96 21.02 -14.19 0.00
CA ILE A 96 20.86 -12.74 -0.11
C ILE A 96 19.53 -12.30 0.51
N VAL A 97 18.44 -13.01 0.22
CA VAL A 97 17.13 -12.65 0.80
C VAL A 97 17.13 -12.75 2.32
N ASP A 98 17.69 -13.81 2.87
CA ASP A 98 17.83 -13.96 4.33
C ASP A 98 18.65 -12.83 4.93
N ARG A 99 19.74 -12.43 4.26
CA ARG A 99 20.57 -11.32 4.68
C ARG A 99 19.81 -9.99 4.66
N ILE A 100 18.97 -9.76 3.65
CA ILE A 100 18.12 -8.57 3.56
C ILE A 100 17.18 -8.49 4.76
N VAL A 101 16.39 -9.54 5.02
CA VAL A 101 15.42 -9.52 6.14
C VAL A 101 16.12 -9.31 7.47
N GLU A 102 17.26 -9.97 7.67
CA GLU A 102 18.00 -9.86 8.91
C GLU A 102 18.57 -8.44 9.11
N GLN A 103 19.09 -7.79 8.06
CA GLN A 103 19.52 -6.39 8.17
C GLN A 103 18.34 -5.43 8.35
N CYS A 104 17.19 -5.68 7.71
CA CYS A 104 15.97 -4.90 7.95
C CYS A 104 15.57 -4.96 9.43
N SER A 105 15.62 -6.15 10.03
CA SER A 105 15.31 -6.34 11.45
C SER A 105 16.28 -5.58 12.34
N ARG A 106 17.59 -5.71 12.09
CA ARG A 106 18.63 -4.96 12.83
C ARG A 106 18.44 -3.45 12.72
N LEU A 107 18.14 -2.94 11.53
CA LEU A 107 17.89 -1.51 11.34
C LEU A 107 16.62 -1.05 12.06
N CYS A 108 15.54 -1.82 12.04
CA CYS A 108 14.31 -1.51 12.78
C CYS A 108 14.54 -1.46 14.30
N LEU A 109 15.38 -2.36 14.84
CA LEU A 109 15.72 -2.39 16.28
C LEU A 109 16.48 -1.13 16.75
N SER A 110 17.01 -0.32 15.83
CA SER A 110 17.63 0.96 16.16
C SER A 110 16.63 2.06 16.51
N ILE A 111 15.35 1.90 16.16
CA ILE A 111 14.28 2.85 16.48
C ILE A 111 13.96 2.73 17.98
N ARG A 112 14.03 3.86 18.68
CA ARG A 112 13.72 3.99 20.11
C ARG A 112 12.44 4.81 20.30
N PRO A 113 11.77 4.71 21.45
CA PRO A 113 10.56 5.51 21.73
C PRO A 113 10.78 7.03 21.66
N ASP A 114 12.02 7.49 21.84
CA ASP A 114 12.45 8.88 21.77
C ASP A 114 13.07 9.27 20.41
N SER A 115 13.07 8.36 19.43
CA SER A 115 13.56 8.64 18.09
C SER A 115 12.76 9.74 17.40
N ILE A 116 13.46 10.58 16.65
CA ILE A 116 12.85 11.68 15.89
C ILE A 116 12.02 11.09 14.75
N GLN A 117 10.85 11.69 14.48
CA GLN A 117 9.92 11.20 13.46
C GLN A 117 10.55 11.04 12.07
N ASP A 118 11.48 11.91 11.70
CA ASP A 118 12.17 11.84 10.42
C ASP A 118 13.13 10.64 10.34
N ASP A 119 13.80 10.29 11.43
CA ASP A 119 14.65 9.09 11.48
C ASP A 119 13.82 7.81 11.34
N ILE A 120 12.66 7.75 12.02
CA ILE A 120 11.69 6.66 11.91
C ILE A 120 11.25 6.50 10.45
N ARG A 121 10.92 7.61 9.77
CA ARG A 121 10.54 7.62 8.36
C ARG A 121 11.67 7.18 7.43
N VAL A 122 12.90 7.61 7.69
CA VAL A 122 14.07 7.21 6.89
C VAL A 122 14.32 5.71 7.01
N VAL A 123 14.29 5.16 8.23
CA VAL A 123 14.42 3.71 8.45
C VAL A 123 13.30 2.95 7.75
N GLY A 124 12.05 3.40 7.90
CA GLY A 124 10.89 2.79 7.24
C GLY A 124 11.06 2.70 5.73
N ARG A 125 11.50 3.79 5.08
CA ARG A 125 11.74 3.81 3.62
C ARG A 125 12.83 2.84 3.18
N ILE A 126 13.96 2.79 3.90
CA ILE A 126 15.06 1.88 3.58
C ILE A 126 14.58 0.44 3.70
N VAL A 127 13.88 0.10 4.79
CA VAL A 127 13.39 -1.27 5.00
C VAL A 127 12.38 -1.66 3.92
N SER A 128 11.38 -0.83 3.63
CA SER A 128 10.42 -1.11 2.54
C SER A 128 11.14 -1.29 1.20
N SER A 129 12.03 -0.35 0.83
CA SER A 129 12.79 -0.45 -0.42
C SER A 129 13.68 -1.69 -0.50
N ALA A 130 14.22 -2.19 0.61
CA ALA A 130 15.01 -3.42 0.58
C ALA A 130 14.13 -4.67 0.46
N LEU A 131 12.95 -4.68 1.10
CA LEU A 131 11.98 -5.79 1.01
C LEU A 131 11.33 -5.91 -0.38
N ASP A 132 11.46 -4.90 -1.24
CA ASP A 132 11.06 -4.93 -2.65
C ASP A 132 12.01 -5.72 -3.57
N ARG A 133 13.20 -6.10 -3.09
CA ARG A 133 14.21 -6.77 -3.92
C ARG A 133 13.92 -8.27 -4.12
N PRO A 134 13.47 -9.01 -3.11
CA PRO A 134 13.13 -10.44 -3.26
C PRO A 134 11.84 -10.68 -4.06
N THR A 135 11.87 -11.69 -4.95
CA THR A 135 10.66 -12.21 -5.64
C THR A 135 10.52 -13.73 -5.49
N MET A 136 11.63 -14.48 -5.60
CA MET A 136 11.64 -15.95 -5.59
C MET A 136 10.62 -16.56 -6.56
N SER A 137 10.61 -16.03 -7.79
CA SER A 137 9.54 -16.30 -8.77
C SER A 137 9.37 -17.78 -9.14
N GLU A 138 10.46 -18.56 -9.04
CA GLU A 138 10.46 -20.00 -9.34
C GLU A 138 9.79 -20.87 -8.26
N ASP A 139 9.70 -20.40 -7.02
CA ASP A 139 9.16 -21.17 -5.89
C ASP A 139 8.29 -20.27 -4.98
N PRO A 140 6.98 -20.18 -5.27
CA PRO A 140 6.05 -19.36 -4.48
C PRO A 140 6.00 -19.72 -2.99
N GLU A 141 6.24 -20.98 -2.63
CA GLU A 141 6.25 -21.38 -1.21
C GLU A 141 7.43 -20.76 -0.46
N ARG A 142 8.58 -20.62 -1.11
CA ARG A 142 9.74 -19.91 -0.53
C ARG A 142 9.47 -18.42 -0.38
N TYR A 143 8.81 -17.80 -1.37
CA TYR A 143 8.42 -16.40 -1.24
C TYR A 143 7.48 -16.18 -0.05
N LEU A 144 6.49 -17.06 0.13
CA LEU A 144 5.61 -17.04 1.30
C LEU A 144 6.38 -17.25 2.62
N ALA A 145 7.33 -18.19 2.65
CA ALA A 145 8.17 -18.41 3.82
C ALA A 145 9.01 -17.18 4.18
N PHE A 146 9.55 -16.48 3.16
CA PHE A 146 10.22 -15.19 3.32
C PHE A 146 9.30 -14.15 3.96
N LEU A 147 8.08 -13.97 3.44
CA LEU A 147 7.13 -12.99 3.99
C LEU A 147 6.73 -13.33 5.44
N VAL A 148 6.52 -14.62 5.76
CA VAL A 148 6.24 -15.07 7.12
C VAL A 148 7.41 -14.76 8.06
N ARG A 149 8.65 -14.93 7.60
CA ARG A 149 9.85 -14.57 8.36
C ARG A 149 10.02 -13.06 8.50
N ALA A 150 9.77 -12.29 7.45
CA ALA A 150 9.79 -10.82 7.52
C ALA A 150 8.79 -10.32 8.57
N ARG A 151 7.57 -10.87 8.57
CA ARG A 151 6.53 -10.58 9.58
C ARG A 151 6.99 -10.86 11.00
N SER A 152 7.69 -11.98 11.24
CA SER A 152 8.14 -12.33 12.60
C SER A 152 9.29 -11.46 13.11
N LEU A 153 10.04 -10.83 12.22
CA LEU A 153 11.22 -10.02 12.55
C LEU A 153 10.97 -8.50 12.51
N LEU A 154 9.89 -8.05 11.86
CA LEU A 154 9.59 -6.63 11.60
C LEU A 154 8.29 -6.15 12.26
N TYR A 155 7.78 -6.88 13.24
CA TYR A 155 6.50 -6.61 13.93
C TYR A 155 6.43 -5.27 14.67
N GLN A 156 7.55 -4.57 14.86
CA GLN A 156 7.63 -3.34 15.64
C GLN A 156 7.19 -2.09 14.87
N ASN A 157 7.02 -2.18 13.54
CA ASN A 157 6.63 -1.05 12.71
C ASN A 157 5.34 -1.36 11.94
N ASP A 158 4.27 -0.63 12.27
CA ASP A 158 2.92 -0.87 11.73
C ASP A 158 2.85 -0.69 10.21
N ASP A 159 3.55 0.29 9.64
CA ASP A 159 3.52 0.55 8.18
C ASP A 159 4.20 -0.58 7.40
N ILE A 160 5.34 -1.06 7.89
CA ILE A 160 6.06 -2.21 7.32
C ILE A 160 5.19 -3.47 7.46
N MET A 161 4.56 -3.67 8.61
CA MET A 161 3.69 -4.81 8.87
C MET A 161 2.44 -4.82 7.98
N ALA A 162 1.81 -3.67 7.77
CA ALA A 162 0.70 -3.54 6.84
C ALA A 162 1.10 -3.97 5.43
N THR A 163 2.28 -3.54 4.98
CA THR A 163 2.84 -3.92 3.68
C THR A 163 3.06 -5.43 3.57
N ILE A 164 3.71 -6.04 4.58
CA ILE A 164 3.96 -7.49 4.61
C ILE A 164 2.66 -8.29 4.62
N HIS A 165 1.66 -7.87 5.41
CA HIS A 165 0.36 -8.53 5.43
C HIS A 165 -0.36 -8.46 4.09
N LEU A 166 -0.34 -7.31 3.41
CA LEU A 166 -0.91 -7.18 2.08
C LEU A 166 -0.18 -8.05 1.06
N SER A 167 1.16 -8.10 1.09
CA SER A 167 1.94 -9.01 0.25
C SER A 167 1.58 -10.47 0.52
N LEU A 168 1.42 -10.87 1.78
CA LEU A 168 0.99 -12.24 2.13
C LEU A 168 -0.38 -12.58 1.54
N LEU A 169 -1.34 -11.67 1.68
CA LEU A 169 -2.70 -11.86 1.17
C LEU A 169 -2.72 -11.94 -0.36
N ALA A 170 -2.02 -11.04 -1.05
CA ALA A 170 -1.98 -11.01 -2.51
C ALA A 170 -1.27 -12.24 -3.14
N ASN A 171 -0.31 -12.83 -2.40
CA ASN A 171 0.47 -13.97 -2.88
C ASN A 171 -0.06 -15.33 -2.39
N SER A 172 -0.92 -15.37 -1.36
CA SER A 172 -1.60 -16.60 -0.88
C SER A 172 -3.03 -16.70 -1.42
N ARG A 173 -3.20 -16.55 -2.74
CA ARG A 173 -4.53 -16.29 -3.37
C ARG A 173 -5.62 -17.29 -2.97
N PRO A 174 -5.40 -18.62 -2.99
CA PRO A 174 -6.46 -19.57 -2.61
C PRO A 174 -6.90 -19.42 -1.15
N GLN A 175 -5.96 -19.19 -0.24
CA GLN A 175 -6.25 -18.98 1.18
C GLN A 175 -6.95 -17.65 1.40
N THR A 176 -6.49 -16.60 0.73
CA THR A 176 -7.08 -15.26 0.78
C THR A 176 -8.51 -15.26 0.25
N ASP A 177 -8.78 -15.91 -0.88
CA ASP A 177 -10.13 -16.11 -1.43
C ASP A 177 -11.04 -16.79 -0.39
N ALA A 178 -10.58 -17.90 0.22
CA ALA A 178 -11.35 -18.60 1.25
C ALA A 178 -11.66 -17.70 2.47
N ILE A 179 -10.68 -16.91 2.94
CA ILE A 179 -10.85 -15.98 4.06
C ILE A 179 -11.83 -14.86 3.69
N LEU A 180 -11.75 -14.29 2.49
CA LEU A 180 -12.65 -13.23 2.04
C LEU A 180 -14.09 -13.73 1.90
N ARG A 181 -14.30 -14.93 1.33
CA ARG A 181 -15.63 -15.57 1.25
C ARG A 181 -16.20 -15.81 2.64
N TYR A 182 -15.39 -16.34 3.55
CA TYR A 182 -15.84 -16.54 4.93
C TYR A 182 -16.16 -15.21 5.63
N SER A 183 -15.35 -14.17 5.40
CA SER A 183 -15.60 -12.83 5.95
C SER A 183 -16.93 -12.25 5.45
N LEU A 184 -17.26 -12.45 4.18
CA LEU A 184 -18.55 -12.07 3.61
C LEU A 184 -19.72 -12.79 4.27
N GLN A 185 -19.62 -14.11 4.45
CA GLN A 185 -20.64 -14.91 5.14
C GLN A 185 -20.84 -14.44 6.58
N VAL A 186 -19.75 -14.23 7.33
CA VAL A 186 -19.82 -13.71 8.69
C VAL A 186 -20.47 -12.32 8.72
N MET A 187 -20.10 -11.41 7.80
CA MET A 187 -20.71 -10.08 7.73
C MET A 187 -22.20 -10.08 7.38
N GLU A 188 -22.68 -11.10 6.67
CA GLU A 188 -24.11 -11.30 6.41
C GLU A 188 -24.87 -11.62 7.71
N ASP A 189 -24.29 -12.50 8.54
CA ASP A 189 -24.89 -13.03 9.77
C ASP A 189 -24.67 -12.13 11.02
N LEU A 190 -23.75 -11.16 10.95
CA LEU A 190 -23.44 -10.29 12.09
C LEU A 190 -24.61 -9.37 12.47
N ASP A 191 -25.05 -9.48 13.72
CA ASP A 191 -25.98 -8.54 14.35
C ASP A 191 -25.20 -7.40 15.03
N VAL A 192 -24.82 -6.41 14.22
CA VAL A 192 -24.06 -5.23 14.66
C VAL A 192 -24.77 -3.94 14.24
N SER A 193 -24.45 -2.83 14.90
CA SER A 193 -25.01 -1.53 14.54
C SER A 193 -24.68 -1.14 13.09
N SER A 194 -25.52 -0.30 12.46
CA SER A 194 -25.29 0.19 11.09
C SER A 194 -23.92 0.87 10.93
N ALA A 195 -23.45 1.60 11.94
CA ALA A 195 -22.13 2.25 11.90
C ALA A 195 -20.98 1.24 11.90
N GLN A 196 -21.07 0.19 12.73
CA GLN A 196 -20.07 -0.90 12.74
C GLN A 196 -20.10 -1.68 11.43
N CYS A 197 -21.30 -1.98 10.91
CA CYS A 197 -21.49 -2.65 9.63
C CYS A 197 -20.84 -1.85 8.49
N LEU A 198 -21.07 -0.53 8.43
CA LEU A 198 -20.47 0.34 7.44
C LEU A 198 -18.94 0.38 7.53
N SER A 199 -18.39 0.38 8.76
CA SER A 199 -16.94 0.30 8.97
C SER A 199 -16.36 -1.02 8.43
N LEU A 200 -17.03 -2.14 8.66
CA LEU A 200 -16.60 -3.45 8.15
C LEU A 200 -16.64 -3.48 6.62
N TYR A 201 -17.73 -2.98 6.01
CA TYR A 201 -17.86 -2.89 4.55
C TYR A 201 -16.80 -1.99 3.93
N SER A 202 -16.49 -0.86 4.57
CA SER A 202 -15.44 0.04 4.11
C SER A 202 -14.06 -0.63 4.16
N GLN A 203 -13.75 -1.37 5.23
CA GLN A 203 -12.47 -2.08 5.36
C GLN A 203 -12.36 -3.23 4.35
N PHE A 204 -13.44 -3.99 4.17
CA PHE A 204 -13.50 -5.08 3.20
C PHE A 204 -13.27 -4.58 1.77
N LEU A 205 -14.02 -3.54 1.35
CA LEU A 205 -13.85 -2.96 0.02
C LEU A 205 -12.48 -2.31 -0.17
N ALA A 206 -11.92 -1.66 0.85
CA ALA A 206 -10.56 -1.10 0.78
C ALA A 206 -9.52 -2.21 0.57
N LEU A 207 -9.69 -3.37 1.21
CA LEU A 207 -8.83 -4.52 1.04
C LEU A 207 -8.92 -5.10 -0.39
N LEU A 208 -10.12 -5.17 -0.96
CA LEU A 208 -10.34 -5.66 -2.33
C LEU A 208 -9.69 -4.79 -3.42
N VAL A 209 -9.29 -3.55 -3.12
CA VAL A 209 -8.55 -2.71 -4.08
C VAL A 209 -7.16 -3.30 -4.36
N PHE A 210 -6.57 -3.93 -3.36
CA PHE A 210 -5.20 -4.42 -3.40
C PHE A 210 -5.10 -5.93 -3.64
N ILE A 211 -6.14 -6.69 -3.34
CA ILE A 211 -6.12 -8.15 -3.53
C ILE A 211 -6.62 -8.48 -4.94
N PRO A 212 -5.81 -9.18 -5.77
CA PRO A 212 -6.24 -9.60 -7.08
C PRO A 212 -7.26 -10.74 -6.98
N ASP A 213 -8.10 -10.86 -8.01
CA ASP A 213 -9.02 -11.97 -8.16
C ASP A 213 -8.28 -13.32 -8.27
N GLN A 214 -8.98 -14.41 -7.91
CA GLN A 214 -8.41 -15.75 -7.91
C GLN A 214 -8.19 -16.29 -9.33
N SER A 215 -9.08 -15.98 -10.27
CA SER A 215 -9.02 -16.45 -11.66
C SER A 215 -9.44 -15.38 -12.66
N ASN A 216 -9.00 -15.55 -13.92
CA ASN A 216 -9.32 -14.61 -14.99
C ASN A 216 -10.77 -14.70 -15.47
N ASP A 217 -11.47 -15.79 -15.16
CA ASP A 217 -12.79 -16.08 -15.72
C ASP A 217 -13.93 -15.24 -15.10
N ARG A 218 -13.69 -14.64 -13.93
CA ARG A 218 -14.72 -13.90 -13.17
C ARG A 218 -14.18 -12.57 -12.63
N ILE A 219 -14.27 -11.54 -13.47
CA ILE A 219 -13.83 -10.19 -13.13
C ILE A 219 -14.65 -9.62 -11.95
N LEU A 220 -13.93 -9.25 -10.91
CA LEU A 220 -14.42 -8.72 -9.64
C LEU A 220 -15.41 -9.66 -8.93
N ASP A 221 -15.14 -10.97 -8.92
CA ASP A 221 -16.00 -12.00 -8.31
C ASP A 221 -16.36 -11.67 -6.85
N MET A 222 -15.37 -11.29 -6.04
CA MET A 222 -15.58 -10.93 -4.63
C MET A 222 -16.49 -9.72 -4.45
N PHE A 223 -16.35 -8.72 -5.31
CA PHE A 223 -17.24 -7.56 -5.31
C PHE A 223 -18.66 -7.96 -5.72
N ASN A 224 -18.82 -8.86 -6.70
CA ASN A 224 -20.14 -9.35 -7.11
C ASN A 224 -20.84 -10.06 -5.94
N ILE A 225 -20.13 -10.94 -5.23
CA ILE A 225 -20.68 -11.64 -4.05
C ILE A 225 -21.06 -10.64 -2.96
N PHE A 226 -20.22 -9.62 -2.71
CA PHE A 226 -20.54 -8.55 -1.77
C PHE A 226 -21.81 -7.79 -2.15
N VAL A 227 -21.97 -7.42 -3.42
CA VAL A 227 -23.18 -6.77 -3.94
C VAL A 227 -24.40 -7.66 -3.78
N GLU A 228 -24.30 -8.95 -4.09
CA GLU A 228 -25.40 -9.90 -3.89
C GLU A 228 -25.87 -9.97 -2.43
N ILE A 229 -24.94 -9.98 -1.47
CA ILE A 229 -25.25 -9.97 -0.04
C ILE A 229 -26.00 -8.68 0.33
N ILE A 230 -25.53 -7.52 -0.13
CA ILE A 230 -26.21 -6.24 0.13
C ILE A 230 -27.63 -6.24 -0.42
N GLN A 231 -27.83 -6.75 -1.65
CA GLN A 231 -29.15 -6.82 -2.28
C GLN A 231 -30.11 -7.76 -1.56
N ARG A 232 -29.60 -8.88 -1.01
CA ARG A 232 -30.41 -9.87 -0.28
C ARG A 232 -30.77 -9.37 1.12
N LYS A 233 -29.91 -8.58 1.74
CA LYS A 233 -30.10 -8.10 3.11
C LYS A 233 -31.33 -7.19 3.19
N LYS A 234 -32.38 -7.69 3.83
CA LYS A 234 -33.62 -6.94 4.05
C LYS A 234 -33.36 -5.78 5.00
N MET A 235 -33.35 -4.57 4.46
CA MET A 235 -33.13 -3.39 5.25
C MET A 235 -34.40 -2.95 5.99
N PRO A 236 -34.30 -2.50 7.25
CA PRO A 236 -35.43 -1.95 7.99
C PRO A 236 -35.97 -0.67 7.32
N PRO A 237 -37.24 -0.32 7.54
CA PRO A 237 -37.80 0.94 7.01
C PRO A 237 -37.01 2.15 7.51
N ASN A 238 -36.91 3.20 6.68
CA ASN A 238 -36.14 4.43 6.92
C ASN A 238 -34.60 4.25 6.98
N SER A 239 -34.07 3.18 6.40
CA SER A 239 -32.62 2.96 6.31
C SER A 239 -31.99 3.54 5.03
N GLU A 240 -32.68 4.43 4.29
CA GLU A 240 -32.20 4.92 2.98
C GLU A 240 -30.82 5.57 3.08
N GLY A 241 -30.55 6.27 4.19
CA GLY A 241 -29.24 6.85 4.45
C GLY A 241 -28.15 5.79 4.53
N PHE A 242 -28.37 4.72 5.31
CA PHE A 242 -27.43 3.60 5.41
C PHE A 242 -27.24 2.89 4.08
N SER A 243 -28.32 2.57 3.36
CA SER A 243 -28.22 1.95 2.03
C SER A 243 -27.44 2.85 1.07
N GLY A 244 -27.67 4.15 1.11
CA GLY A 244 -26.92 5.15 0.36
C GLY A 244 -25.44 5.15 0.72
N ASP A 245 -25.09 5.11 2.00
CA ASP A 245 -23.71 5.02 2.47
C ASP A 245 -23.01 3.76 1.92
N VAL A 246 -23.69 2.61 1.93
CA VAL A 246 -23.16 1.34 1.41
C VAL A 246 -22.91 1.43 -0.10
N TRP A 247 -23.87 1.93 -0.89
CA TRP A 247 -23.68 2.10 -2.32
C TRP A 247 -22.62 3.16 -2.65
N MET A 248 -22.48 4.20 -1.82
CA MET A 248 -21.38 5.15 -1.94
C MET A 248 -20.02 4.50 -1.68
N LEU A 249 -19.91 3.53 -0.76
CA LEU A 249 -18.68 2.75 -0.61
C LEU A 249 -18.39 1.91 -1.85
N CYS A 250 -19.39 1.26 -2.44
CA CYS A 250 -19.23 0.52 -3.70
C CYS A 250 -18.73 1.44 -4.84
N LEU A 251 -19.30 2.63 -4.97
CA LEU A 251 -18.89 3.59 -6.00
C LEU A 251 -17.43 4.04 -5.80
N ARG A 252 -17.01 4.29 -4.55
CA ARG A 252 -15.62 4.65 -4.22
C ARG A 252 -14.65 3.51 -4.52
N TYR A 253 -15.04 2.28 -4.22
CA TYR A 253 -14.27 1.09 -4.58
C TYR A 253 -14.08 0.98 -6.10
N LEU A 254 -15.17 1.08 -6.87
CA LEU A 254 -15.11 0.97 -8.33
C LEU A 254 -14.32 2.10 -8.96
N TRP A 255 -14.42 3.32 -8.41
CA TRP A 255 -13.56 4.43 -8.84
C TRP A 255 -12.09 4.15 -8.57
N ALA A 256 -11.74 3.56 -7.42
CA ALA A 256 -10.36 3.15 -7.15
C ALA A 256 -9.93 2.04 -8.13
N ALA A 257 -10.76 1.03 -8.35
CA ALA A 257 -10.50 -0.09 -9.26
C ALA A 257 -10.38 0.33 -10.74
N SER A 258 -10.91 1.50 -11.12
CA SER A 258 -10.80 2.07 -12.46
C SER A 258 -9.57 2.97 -12.65
N GLN A 259 -8.79 3.25 -11.61
CA GLN A 259 -7.60 4.09 -11.74
C GLN A 259 -6.45 3.29 -12.38
N GLN A 260 -5.72 3.92 -13.31
CA GLN A 260 -4.52 3.33 -13.92
C GLN A 260 -3.33 3.26 -12.95
N GLU A 261 -3.29 4.17 -11.98
CA GLU A 261 -2.27 4.17 -10.94
C GLU A 261 -2.88 4.54 -9.58
N PHE A 262 -2.64 3.68 -8.59
CA PHE A 262 -2.98 3.99 -7.21
C PHE A 262 -1.98 4.98 -6.61
N SER A 263 -2.49 5.89 -5.76
CA SER A 263 -1.62 6.78 -4.96
C SER A 263 -0.76 6.01 -3.96
N VAL A 264 -1.15 4.77 -3.62
CA VAL A 264 -0.42 3.85 -2.75
C VAL A 264 -0.26 2.54 -3.49
N LYS A 265 0.98 2.12 -3.75
CA LYS A 265 1.30 0.80 -4.32
C LYS A 265 1.95 -0.04 -3.21
N PHE A 266 1.53 -1.30 -3.10
CA PHE A 266 2.11 -2.25 -2.13
C PHE A 266 3.01 -3.24 -2.84
N MET A 267 4.06 -3.66 -2.13
CA MET A 267 5.17 -4.46 -2.67
C MET A 267 4.68 -5.85 -3.11
N ASN A 268 5.02 -6.26 -4.35
CA ASN A 268 4.64 -7.58 -4.89
C ASN A 268 3.13 -7.88 -4.77
N VAL A 269 2.32 -6.85 -4.70
CA VAL A 269 0.86 -6.90 -4.72
C VAL A 269 0.43 -6.41 -6.08
N GLN A 270 -0.15 -7.31 -6.87
CA GLN A 270 -0.78 -6.95 -8.13
C GLN A 270 -2.25 -6.64 -7.86
N SER A 271 -2.66 -5.41 -8.09
CA SER A 271 -4.07 -5.03 -8.13
C SER A 271 -4.74 -5.60 -9.39
N ASN A 272 -6.07 -5.56 -9.43
CA ASN A 272 -6.85 -6.18 -10.51
C ASN A 272 -6.55 -5.57 -11.89
N ASP A 273 -6.29 -4.27 -11.99
CA ASP A 273 -5.84 -3.64 -13.24
C ASP A 273 -4.56 -4.29 -13.77
N VAL A 274 -3.55 -4.49 -12.92
CA VAL A 274 -2.30 -5.16 -13.31
C VAL A 274 -2.55 -6.64 -13.64
N PHE A 275 -3.35 -7.33 -12.81
CA PHE A 275 -3.64 -8.75 -12.98
C PHE A 275 -4.37 -9.05 -14.29
N TYR A 276 -5.35 -8.22 -14.67
CA TYR A 276 -6.05 -8.30 -15.94
C TYR A 276 -5.34 -7.58 -17.09
N GLY A 277 -4.15 -7.00 -16.85
CA GLY A 277 -3.36 -6.29 -17.87
C GLY A 277 -4.02 -5.03 -18.42
N SER A 278 -4.87 -4.37 -17.62
CA SER A 278 -5.65 -3.19 -17.98
C SER A 278 -6.44 -3.38 -19.27
N SER A 279 -6.99 -4.57 -19.46
CA SER A 279 -7.69 -4.94 -20.69
C SER A 279 -9.00 -4.16 -20.87
N GLU A 280 -9.48 -4.12 -22.12
CA GLU A 280 -10.76 -3.51 -22.45
C GLU A 280 -11.92 -4.27 -21.79
N GLU A 281 -11.81 -5.59 -21.66
CA GLU A 281 -12.79 -6.44 -20.97
C GLU A 281 -12.89 -6.09 -19.48
N TYR A 282 -11.75 -5.90 -18.80
CA TYR A 282 -11.74 -5.46 -17.40
C TYR A 282 -12.37 -4.08 -17.24
N SER A 283 -11.96 -3.12 -18.08
CA SER A 283 -12.46 -1.76 -18.04
C SER A 283 -13.98 -1.70 -18.28
N THR A 284 -14.48 -2.50 -19.22
CA THR A 284 -15.92 -2.63 -19.51
C THR A 284 -16.66 -3.22 -18.32
N ALA A 285 -16.14 -4.30 -17.72
CA ALA A 285 -16.76 -4.94 -16.57
C ALA A 285 -16.83 -4.02 -15.33
N VAL A 286 -15.83 -3.15 -15.13
CA VAL A 286 -15.84 -2.11 -14.09
C VAL A 286 -16.93 -1.07 -14.39
N LEU A 287 -17.00 -0.57 -15.62
CA LEU A 287 -18.00 0.43 -16.03
C LEU A 287 -19.44 -0.10 -15.89
N GLU A 288 -19.71 -1.34 -16.27
CA GLU A 288 -21.02 -1.98 -16.07
C GLU A 288 -21.43 -1.99 -14.59
N LYS A 289 -20.48 -2.26 -13.69
CA LYS A 289 -20.73 -2.21 -12.24
C LYS A 289 -20.92 -0.78 -11.73
N VAL A 290 -20.19 0.19 -12.28
CA VAL A 290 -20.39 1.61 -11.97
C VAL A 290 -21.80 2.03 -12.35
N ASP A 291 -22.26 1.70 -13.56
CA ASP A 291 -23.60 2.01 -14.03
C ASP A 291 -24.68 1.38 -13.14
N PHE A 292 -24.48 0.11 -12.76
CA PHE A 292 -25.37 -0.58 -11.83
C PHE A 292 -25.44 0.13 -10.46
N VAL A 293 -24.30 0.43 -9.84
CA VAL A 293 -24.25 1.11 -8.53
C VAL A 293 -24.84 2.53 -8.62
N MET A 294 -24.58 3.25 -9.71
CA MET A 294 -25.16 4.56 -9.96
C MET A 294 -26.69 4.50 -10.06
N GLN A 295 -27.26 3.48 -10.70
CA GLN A 295 -28.71 3.27 -10.74
C GLN A 295 -29.29 3.00 -9.34
N GLN A 296 -28.59 2.23 -8.49
CA GLN A 296 -29.02 2.01 -7.10
C GLN A 296 -29.01 3.34 -6.31
N LEU A 297 -27.97 4.16 -6.44
CA LEU A 297 -27.89 5.47 -5.78
C LEU A 297 -28.97 6.43 -6.26
N LEU A 298 -29.20 6.51 -7.57
CA LEU A 298 -30.22 7.40 -8.13
C LEU A 298 -31.63 7.00 -7.71
N SER A 299 -31.95 5.69 -7.69
CA SER A 299 -33.25 5.22 -7.21
C SER A 299 -33.46 5.53 -5.72
N LEU A 300 -32.43 5.39 -4.88
CA LEU A 300 -32.50 5.82 -3.48
C LEU A 300 -32.68 7.32 -3.33
N ILE A 301 -32.03 8.14 -4.16
CA ILE A 301 -32.21 9.60 -4.16
C ILE A 301 -33.65 9.95 -4.55
N GLU A 302 -34.27 9.23 -5.47
CA GLU A 302 -35.67 9.46 -5.84
C GLU A 302 -36.63 9.17 -4.68
N ILE A 303 -36.40 8.10 -3.93
CA ILE A 303 -37.22 7.68 -2.78
C ILE A 303 -36.98 8.56 -1.55
N GLN A 304 -35.72 8.96 -1.30
CA GLN A 304 -35.34 9.74 -0.13
C GLN A 304 -36.08 11.08 -0.06
N SER A 305 -36.52 11.47 1.14
CA SER A 305 -37.19 12.77 1.32
C SER A 305 -36.35 13.94 0.80
N THR A 306 -37.00 14.92 0.16
CA THR A 306 -36.32 16.13 -0.32
C THR A 306 -35.86 17.04 0.83
N GLY A 307 -36.36 16.83 2.04
CA GLY A 307 -35.97 17.57 3.24
C GLY A 307 -34.61 17.17 3.81
N ILE A 308 -34.16 15.93 3.61
CA ILE A 308 -32.87 15.42 4.12
C ILE A 308 -32.13 14.68 3.00
N PRO A 309 -31.50 15.39 2.04
CA PRO A 309 -30.91 14.81 0.84
C PRO A 309 -29.48 14.29 1.09
N THR A 310 -29.26 13.43 2.10
CA THR A 310 -27.90 12.99 2.49
C THR A 310 -27.18 12.22 1.38
N VAL A 311 -27.87 11.31 0.69
CA VAL A 311 -27.27 10.49 -0.38
C VAL A 311 -26.97 11.35 -1.60
N ALA A 312 -27.87 12.28 -1.94
CA ALA A 312 -27.66 13.22 -3.04
C ALA A 312 -26.46 14.15 -2.77
N LEU A 313 -26.27 14.59 -1.52
CA LEU A 313 -25.13 15.40 -1.15
C LEU A 313 -23.81 14.62 -1.25
N GLN A 314 -23.78 13.37 -0.77
CA GLN A 314 -22.58 12.53 -0.87
C GLN A 314 -22.20 12.23 -2.32
N LEU A 315 -23.19 11.95 -3.18
CA LEU A 315 -22.95 11.74 -4.60
C LEU A 315 -22.49 13.03 -5.29
N LEU A 316 -23.05 14.18 -4.91
CA LEU A 316 -22.62 15.48 -5.42
C LEU A 316 -21.16 15.78 -5.06
N GLU A 317 -20.79 15.61 -3.79
CA GLU A 317 -19.41 15.79 -3.33
C GLU A 317 -18.45 14.85 -4.04
N PHE A 318 -18.84 13.58 -4.19
CA PHE A 318 -18.05 12.61 -4.92
C PHE A 318 -17.86 13.02 -6.39
N ALA A 319 -18.94 13.39 -7.07
CA ALA A 319 -18.89 13.79 -8.48
C ALA A 319 -17.98 15.01 -8.70
N VAL A 320 -18.09 16.02 -7.84
CA VAL A 320 -17.29 17.25 -7.95
C VAL A 320 -15.82 17.01 -7.64
N MET A 321 -15.50 16.10 -6.70
CA MET A 321 -14.13 15.84 -6.26
C MET A 321 -13.39 14.80 -7.11
N ARG A 322 -14.11 13.89 -7.78
CA ARG A 322 -13.50 12.67 -8.37
C ARG A 322 -13.80 12.45 -9.84
N LEU A 323 -14.81 13.11 -10.41
CA LEU A 323 -15.21 12.92 -11.79
C LEU A 323 -14.85 14.12 -12.65
N GLU A 324 -14.57 13.85 -13.92
CA GLU A 324 -14.49 14.91 -14.92
C GLU A 324 -15.89 15.44 -15.23
N ILE A 325 -16.15 16.71 -14.91
CA ILE A 325 -17.46 17.32 -15.07
C ILE A 325 -17.66 17.79 -16.52
N LYS A 326 -18.05 16.85 -17.39
CA LYS A 326 -18.39 17.10 -18.80
C LYS A 326 -19.62 16.29 -19.22
N GLY A 327 -20.33 16.77 -20.24
CA GLY A 327 -21.45 16.08 -20.88
C GLY A 327 -22.55 15.66 -19.88
N PRO A 328 -22.91 14.37 -19.78
CA PRO A 328 -23.95 13.89 -18.87
C PRO A 328 -23.70 14.22 -17.38
N VAL A 329 -22.43 14.30 -16.95
CA VAL A 329 -22.06 14.57 -15.55
C VAL A 329 -22.45 15.99 -15.14
N VAL A 330 -22.40 16.97 -16.05
CA VAL A 330 -22.85 18.35 -15.80
C VAL A 330 -24.33 18.36 -15.40
N LYS A 331 -25.15 17.57 -16.09
CA LYS A 331 -26.59 17.45 -15.80
C LYS A 331 -26.84 16.77 -14.45
N LEU A 332 -26.08 15.72 -14.15
CA LEU A 332 -26.12 15.04 -12.84
C LEU A 332 -25.81 16.01 -11.70
N VAL A 333 -24.64 16.67 -11.76
CA VAL A 333 -24.18 17.65 -10.76
C VAL A 333 -25.21 18.77 -10.58
N SER A 334 -25.72 19.32 -11.68
CA SER A 334 -26.75 20.38 -11.63
C SER A 334 -28.02 19.95 -10.90
N ASN A 335 -28.49 18.73 -11.15
CA ASN A 335 -29.71 18.21 -10.54
C ASN A 335 -29.52 17.91 -9.06
N LEU A 336 -28.39 17.32 -8.68
CA LEU A 336 -28.06 17.04 -7.28
C LEU A 336 -27.87 18.34 -6.49
N LEU A 337 -27.18 19.34 -7.08
CA LEU A 337 -26.98 20.65 -6.48
C LEU A 337 -28.31 21.37 -6.23
N LYS A 338 -29.23 21.39 -7.22
CA LYS A 338 -30.59 21.93 -7.04
C LYS A 338 -31.30 21.25 -5.88
N ARG A 339 -31.24 19.91 -5.80
CA ARG A 339 -31.90 19.14 -4.74
C ARG A 339 -31.34 19.48 -3.37
N CYS A 340 -30.02 19.51 -3.23
CA CYS A 340 -29.34 19.83 -1.98
C CYS A 340 -29.62 21.27 -1.54
N ALA A 341 -29.48 22.24 -2.44
CA ALA A 341 -29.74 23.65 -2.15
C ALA A 341 -31.21 23.90 -1.72
N LYS A 342 -32.17 23.22 -2.36
CA LYS A 342 -33.60 23.35 -2.01
C LYS A 342 -33.93 22.85 -0.61
N SER A 343 -33.16 21.89 -0.07
CA SER A 343 -33.42 21.34 1.26
C SER A 343 -33.17 22.35 2.39
N GLY A 344 -32.32 23.36 2.17
CA GLY A 344 -31.86 24.29 3.22
C GLY A 344 -30.95 23.64 4.27
N LEU A 345 -30.64 22.35 4.15
CA LEU A 345 -29.67 21.66 5.00
C LEU A 345 -28.28 21.67 4.36
N PHE A 346 -27.25 21.54 5.21
CA PHE A 346 -25.84 21.48 4.79
C PHE A 346 -25.35 22.72 4.04
N GLU A 347 -25.91 23.90 4.30
CA GLU A 347 -25.62 25.16 3.59
C GLU A 347 -24.11 25.43 3.44
N THR A 348 -23.32 25.20 4.49
CA THR A 348 -21.87 25.40 4.44
C THR A 348 -21.19 24.47 3.44
N ARG A 349 -21.56 23.19 3.39
CA ARG A 349 -21.00 22.21 2.45
C ARG A 349 -21.44 22.52 1.02
N VAL A 350 -22.72 22.84 0.82
CA VAL A 350 -23.25 23.25 -0.49
C VAL A 350 -22.56 24.52 -1.00
N ARG A 351 -22.30 25.49 -0.12
CA ARG A 351 -21.56 26.71 -0.48
C ARG A 351 -20.14 26.40 -0.94
N CYS A 352 -19.39 25.55 -0.23
CA CYS A 352 -18.06 25.13 -0.68
C CYS A 352 -18.09 24.48 -2.07
N ILE A 353 -19.09 23.62 -2.34
CA ILE A 353 -19.27 23.01 -3.66
C ILE A 353 -19.54 24.06 -4.73
N ILE A 354 -20.37 25.08 -4.43
CA ILE A 354 -20.64 26.19 -5.36
C ILE A 354 -19.36 26.98 -5.63
N ASP A 355 -18.55 27.26 -4.61
CA ASP A 355 -17.28 27.97 -4.76
C ASP A 355 -16.30 27.18 -5.65
N ASP A 356 -16.21 25.87 -5.47
CA ASP A 356 -15.36 24.99 -6.28
C ASP A 356 -15.84 24.91 -7.74
N LEU A 357 -17.16 24.78 -7.96
CA LEU A 357 -17.75 24.81 -9.29
C LEU A 357 -17.59 26.17 -9.97
N THR A 358 -17.60 27.26 -9.22
CA THR A 358 -17.41 28.63 -9.71
C THR A 358 -15.98 28.80 -10.24
N LYS A 359 -14.98 28.36 -9.48
CA LYS A 359 -13.58 28.32 -9.95
C LYS A 359 -13.44 27.45 -11.21
N LEU A 360 -14.07 26.28 -11.23
CA LEU A 360 -14.03 25.39 -12.40
C LEU A 360 -14.69 26.01 -13.63
N SER A 361 -15.71 26.86 -13.45
CA SER A 361 -16.42 27.51 -14.55
C SER A 361 -15.58 28.52 -15.34
N GLU A 362 -14.45 28.98 -14.78
CA GLU A 362 -13.49 29.84 -15.47
C GLU A 362 -12.83 29.13 -16.66
N THR A 363 -12.71 27.80 -16.58
CA THR A 363 -12.05 26.97 -17.60
C THR A 363 -12.98 25.94 -18.25
N ASN A 364 -14.21 25.76 -17.73
CA ASN A 364 -15.19 24.81 -18.24
C ASN A 364 -16.52 25.50 -18.57
N GLU A 365 -16.77 25.71 -19.86
CA GLU A 365 -17.95 26.43 -20.38
C GLU A 365 -19.26 25.69 -20.11
N GLU A 366 -19.27 24.35 -20.10
CA GLU A 366 -20.50 23.58 -19.79
C GLU A 366 -20.93 23.78 -18.33
N VAL A 367 -19.96 23.78 -17.41
CA VAL A 367 -20.21 24.09 -15.99
C VAL A 367 -20.68 25.53 -15.83
N LYS A 368 -20.05 26.49 -16.52
CA LYS A 368 -20.48 27.90 -16.50
C LYS A 368 -21.92 28.07 -16.94
N GLN A 369 -22.29 27.47 -18.07
CA GLN A 369 -23.67 27.50 -18.57
C GLN A 369 -24.66 26.85 -17.59
N ALA A 370 -24.26 25.77 -16.92
CA ALA A 370 -25.07 25.14 -15.90
C ALA A 370 -25.29 26.06 -14.68
N LEU A 371 -24.23 26.68 -14.15
CA LEU A 371 -24.32 27.60 -13.00
C LEU A 371 -25.15 28.85 -13.31
N VAL A 372 -25.03 29.42 -14.52
CA VAL A 372 -25.88 30.54 -14.96
C VAL A 372 -27.35 30.13 -15.00
N LYS A 373 -27.68 28.94 -15.52
CA LYS A 373 -29.05 28.40 -15.51
C LYS A 373 -29.59 28.19 -14.09
N LEU A 374 -28.71 27.94 -13.14
CA LEU A 374 -29.03 27.79 -11.72
C LEU A 374 -29.14 29.13 -10.97
N LYS A 375 -28.77 30.25 -11.61
CA LYS A 375 -28.66 31.59 -10.99
C LYS A 375 -27.67 31.62 -9.82
N LEU A 376 -26.55 30.91 -9.97
CA LEU A 376 -25.47 30.83 -8.99
C LEU A 376 -24.22 31.65 -9.39
N LEU A 377 -24.21 32.19 -10.62
CA LEU A 377 -23.23 33.12 -11.16
C LEU A 377 -23.88 34.45 -11.52
#